data_AF-A0A0F9ADW7-F1
#
_entry.id   AF-A0A0F9ADW7-F1
#
_cell.length_a   1.000
_cell.length_b   1.000
_cell.length_c   1.000
_cell.angle_alpha   90.00
_cell.angle_beta   90.00
_cell.angle_gamma   90.00
#
_symmetry.space_group_name_H-M   'P 1'
#
loop_
_entity.id
_entity.type
_entity.pdbx_description
1 polymer ?
#
loop_
_entity_poly.entity_id
_entity_poly.type
_entity_poly.pdbx_seq_one_letter_code
_entity_poly.pdbx_strand_id
1 'polypeptide(L)'
;MVKWSDKEAAVKSLLRGGRVDPADLIEAARAESHPCHADFTWDIGQAASERWRDQARKIIRQCKFEVIVEDVATPVVSYVSSPEDEDDTFVSVANVRSFARVSAVMASEVTMLHGVVARGYGIALAKQGIVGEAVVSELKTIRDSVKALRDGLLEE
;
A
#
# COMPACT_ATOMS: atom_id res chain seq x y z
N MET A 1 -30.40 23.87 -17.01
CA MET A 1 -28.94 24.01 -17.14
C MET A 1 -28.30 22.92 -16.27
N VAL A 2 -27.55 22.00 -16.86
CA VAL A 2 -26.96 20.85 -16.14
C VAL A 2 -25.94 21.37 -15.13
N LYS A 3 -25.96 20.87 -13.88
CA LYS A 3 -25.00 21.29 -12.86
C LYS A 3 -23.63 20.71 -13.16
N TRP A 4 -22.59 21.45 -12.82
CA TRP A 4 -21.20 20.98 -12.99
C TRP A 4 -20.92 19.67 -12.25
N SER A 5 -21.52 19.48 -11.07
CA SER A 5 -21.43 18.23 -10.29
C SER A 5 -21.86 16.99 -11.08
N ASP A 6 -22.87 17.12 -11.93
CA ASP A 6 -23.45 16.00 -12.68
C ASP A 6 -22.55 15.60 -13.85
N LYS A 7 -21.90 16.60 -14.47
CA LYS A 7 -20.84 16.39 -15.48
C LYS A 7 -19.62 15.72 -14.87
N GLU A 8 -19.20 16.18 -13.69
CA GLU A 8 -18.06 15.62 -12.97
C GLU A 8 -18.30 14.17 -12.55
N ALA A 9 -19.50 13.85 -12.06
CA ALA A 9 -19.89 12.48 -11.73
C ALA A 9 -19.91 11.57 -12.98
N ALA A 10 -20.41 12.07 -14.12
CA ALA A 10 -20.40 11.33 -15.38
C ALA A 10 -18.97 11.02 -15.86
N VAL A 11 -18.06 11.98 -15.80
CA VAL A 11 -16.64 11.76 -16.15
C VAL A 11 -15.97 10.78 -15.18
N LYS A 12 -16.23 10.88 -13.87
CA LYS A 12 -15.70 9.94 -12.86
C LYS A 12 -16.20 8.51 -13.07
N SER A 13 -17.43 8.32 -13.55
CA SER A 13 -17.98 6.99 -13.85
C SER A 13 -17.23 6.23 -14.96
N LEU A 14 -16.49 6.96 -15.80
CA LEU A 14 -15.67 6.41 -16.88
C LEU A 14 -14.24 6.05 -16.43
N LEU A 15 -13.89 6.26 -15.16
CA LEU A 15 -12.58 5.95 -14.61
C LEU A 15 -12.34 4.43 -14.58
N ARG A 16 -11.30 3.96 -15.27
CA ARG A 16 -10.84 2.56 -15.25
C ARG A 16 -9.36 2.51 -14.93
N GLY A 17 -9.00 1.89 -13.80
CA GLY A 17 -7.59 1.73 -13.41
C GLY A 17 -6.81 3.04 -13.31
N GLY A 18 -7.45 4.12 -12.83
CA GLY A 18 -6.82 5.45 -12.71
C GLY A 18 -6.72 6.24 -14.03
N ARG A 19 -7.37 5.78 -15.11
CA ARG A 19 -7.36 6.46 -16.42
C ARG A 19 -8.78 6.75 -16.89
N VAL A 20 -8.95 7.89 -17.57
CA VAL A 20 -10.17 8.27 -18.30
C VAL A 20 -9.77 8.53 -19.74
N ASP A 21 -10.32 7.78 -20.70
CA ASP A 21 -10.07 8.01 -22.12
C ASP A 21 -11.05 9.07 -22.67
N PRO A 22 -10.58 10.12 -23.35
CA PRO A 22 -11.45 11.02 -24.09
C PRO A 22 -12.43 10.33 -25.05
N ALA A 23 -12.06 9.18 -25.64
CA ALA A 23 -12.92 8.42 -26.52
C ALA A 23 -14.16 7.87 -25.79
N ASP A 24 -13.98 7.34 -24.58
CA ASP A 24 -15.08 6.83 -23.74
C ASP A 24 -16.06 7.95 -23.38
N LEU A 25 -15.55 9.15 -23.10
CA LEU A 25 -16.39 10.32 -22.81
C LEU A 25 -17.17 10.78 -24.05
N ILE A 26 -16.56 10.76 -25.24
CA ILE A 26 -17.24 11.10 -26.49
C ILE A 26 -18.36 10.10 -26.77
N GLU A 27 -18.09 8.79 -26.60
CA GLU A 27 -19.08 7.75 -26.81
C GLU A 27 -20.26 7.89 -25.84
N ALA A 28 -19.99 8.08 -24.55
CA ALA A 28 -21.02 8.31 -23.54
C ALA A 28 -21.82 9.60 -23.79
N ALA A 29 -21.14 10.68 -24.21
CA ALA A 29 -21.76 11.97 -24.46
C ALA A 29 -22.64 12.03 -25.72
N ARG A 30 -22.61 11.02 -26.61
CA ARG A 30 -23.48 10.96 -27.79
C ARG A 30 -24.97 10.90 -27.42
N ALA A 31 -25.31 10.31 -26.28
CA ALA A 31 -26.69 10.30 -25.80
C ALA A 31 -27.12 11.72 -25.41
N GLU A 32 -28.26 12.19 -25.91
CA GLU A 32 -28.80 13.54 -25.59
C GLU A 32 -29.05 13.73 -24.09
N SER A 33 -29.32 12.64 -23.37
CA SER A 33 -29.50 12.62 -21.93
C SER A 33 -28.20 12.75 -21.13
N HIS A 34 -27.04 12.64 -21.78
CA HIS A 34 -25.75 12.69 -21.09
C HIS A 34 -25.44 14.13 -20.62
N PRO A 35 -25.01 14.34 -19.36
CA PRO A 35 -24.71 15.66 -18.81
C PRO A 35 -23.77 16.53 -19.65
N CYS A 36 -22.81 15.90 -20.36
CA CYS A 36 -21.84 16.56 -21.21
C CYS A 36 -22.26 16.69 -22.69
N HIS A 37 -23.45 16.20 -23.09
CA HIS A 37 -23.86 16.16 -24.50
C HIS A 37 -23.82 17.53 -25.18
N ALA A 38 -24.32 18.55 -24.48
CA ALA A 38 -24.39 19.93 -24.97
C ALA A 38 -23.02 20.63 -25.07
N ASP A 39 -21.95 20.04 -24.52
CA ASP A 39 -20.59 20.60 -24.59
C ASP A 39 -19.85 20.16 -25.87
N PHE A 40 -20.41 19.22 -26.63
CA PHE A 40 -19.86 18.72 -27.90
C PHE A 40 -20.57 19.34 -29.12
N THR A 41 -19.86 19.43 -30.23
CA THR A 41 -20.39 19.95 -31.50
C THR A 41 -20.54 18.83 -32.52
N TRP A 42 -21.71 18.21 -32.64
CA TRP A 42 -21.93 16.95 -33.38
C TRP A 42 -21.97 17.04 -34.94
N ASP A 43 -21.12 17.86 -35.56
CA ASP A 43 -20.98 17.92 -37.03
C ASP A 43 -20.23 16.68 -37.56
N ILE A 44 -20.63 16.10 -38.69
CA ILE A 44 -20.13 14.80 -39.17
C ILE A 44 -19.04 15.02 -40.22
N GLY A 45 -17.80 15.24 -39.75
CA GLY A 45 -16.60 15.34 -40.60
C GLY A 45 -15.32 14.95 -39.86
N GLN A 46 -14.23 14.67 -40.60
CA GLN A 46 -12.95 14.27 -39.99
C GLN A 46 -12.41 15.35 -39.02
N ALA A 47 -12.53 16.63 -39.39
CA ALA A 47 -12.19 17.76 -38.51
C ALA A 47 -13.06 17.82 -37.23
N ALA A 48 -14.28 17.26 -37.27
CA ALA A 48 -15.13 17.20 -36.09
C ALA A 48 -14.64 16.15 -35.09
N SER A 49 -14.09 15.02 -35.56
CA SER A 49 -13.54 13.98 -34.67
C SER A 49 -12.37 14.49 -33.81
N GLU A 50 -11.47 15.30 -34.38
CA GLU A 50 -10.37 15.93 -33.65
C GLU A 50 -10.89 16.97 -32.66
N ARG A 51 -11.86 17.79 -33.08
CA ARG A 51 -12.52 18.78 -32.23
C ARG A 51 -13.24 18.15 -31.03
N TRP A 52 -13.88 16.99 -31.20
CA TRP A 52 -14.50 16.23 -30.11
C TRP A 52 -13.46 15.76 -29.10
N ARG A 53 -12.31 15.24 -29.56
CA ARG A 53 -11.23 14.82 -28.65
C ARG A 53 -10.72 15.98 -27.81
N ASP A 54 -10.61 17.17 -28.38
CA ASP A 54 -10.18 18.35 -27.65
C ASP A 54 -11.24 18.88 -26.67
N GLN A 55 -12.52 18.85 -27.04
CA GLN A 55 -13.65 19.16 -26.15
C GLN A 55 -13.69 18.19 -24.95
N ALA A 56 -13.56 16.89 -25.20
CA ALA A 56 -13.50 15.86 -24.17
C ALA A 56 -12.31 16.08 -23.21
N ARG A 57 -11.11 16.32 -23.74
CA ARG A 57 -9.91 16.63 -22.93
C ARG A 57 -10.12 17.86 -22.06
N LYS A 58 -10.76 18.90 -22.58
CA LYS A 58 -11.04 20.14 -21.82
C LYS A 58 -11.95 19.84 -20.63
N ILE A 59 -13.01 19.06 -20.84
CA ILE A 59 -13.96 18.68 -19.79
C ILE A 59 -13.26 17.81 -18.72
N ILE A 60 -12.50 16.79 -19.14
CA ILE A 60 -11.77 15.89 -18.22
C ILE A 60 -10.80 16.69 -17.34
N ARG A 61 -10.06 17.65 -17.91
CA ARG A 61 -9.11 18.50 -17.16
C ARG A 61 -9.77 19.44 -16.13
N GLN A 62 -11.05 19.75 -16.30
CA GLN A 62 -11.79 20.59 -15.35
C GLN A 62 -12.36 19.80 -14.17
N CYS A 63 -12.37 18.46 -14.24
CA CYS A 63 -12.81 17.61 -13.15
C CYS A 63 -11.76 17.62 -12.04
N LYS A 64 -12.16 18.00 -10.82
CA LYS A 64 -11.28 17.97 -9.66
C LYS A 64 -11.17 16.53 -9.15
N PHE A 65 -9.96 16.08 -8.88
CA PHE A 65 -9.70 14.83 -8.18
C PHE A 65 -9.16 15.17 -6.79
N GLU A 66 -9.87 14.73 -5.76
CA GLU A 66 -9.32 14.71 -4.40
C GLU A 66 -8.50 13.41 -4.27
N VAL A 67 -7.19 13.56 -4.12
CA VAL A 67 -6.31 12.45 -3.75
C VAL A 67 -6.33 12.39 -2.24
N ILE A 68 -7.11 11.47 -1.68
CA ILE A 68 -7.08 11.18 -0.24
C ILE A 68 -5.92 10.21 -0.02
N VAL A 69 -4.80 10.72 0.49
CA VAL A 69 -3.68 9.90 0.99
C VAL A 69 -3.87 9.78 2.49
N GLU A 70 -4.17 8.58 2.97
CA GLU A 70 -4.13 8.29 4.41
C GLU A 70 -2.67 7.99 4.80
N ASP A 71 -2.02 8.93 5.48
CA ASP A 71 -0.72 8.70 6.10
C ASP A 71 -0.92 7.84 7.36
N VAL A 72 -0.69 6.54 7.24
CA VAL A 72 -0.64 5.64 8.40
C VAL A 72 0.76 5.75 9.03
N ALA A 73 0.89 6.58 10.07
CA ALA A 73 2.10 6.62 10.89
C ALA A 73 2.08 5.44 11.89
N THR A 74 2.94 4.45 11.69
CA THR A 74 3.12 3.34 12.64
C THR A 74 4.00 3.81 13.81
N PRO A 75 3.52 3.77 15.07
CA PRO A 75 4.37 4.09 16.21
C PRO A 75 5.46 3.01 16.36
N VAL A 76 6.72 3.44 16.39
CA VAL A 76 7.90 2.59 16.61
C VAL A 76 8.62 3.00 17.89
N VAL A 77 9.35 2.05 18.48
CA VAL A 77 10.21 2.35 19.64
C VAL A 77 11.29 3.36 19.27
N SER A 78 11.58 4.30 20.16
CA SER A 78 12.58 5.34 19.90
C SER A 78 14.01 4.86 20.14
N TYR A 79 14.18 3.81 20.95
CA TYR A 79 15.48 3.27 21.37
C TYR A 79 15.48 1.75 21.33
N VAL A 80 16.64 1.17 20.97
CA VAL A 80 16.89 -0.28 20.89
C VAL A 80 18.20 -0.61 21.58
N SER A 81 18.35 -1.85 22.08
CA SER A 81 19.60 -2.28 22.71
C SER A 81 20.75 -2.18 21.69
N SER A 82 21.87 -1.60 22.10
CA SER A 82 23.06 -1.52 21.26
C SER A 82 23.82 -2.85 21.33
N PRO A 83 24.03 -3.56 20.20
CA PRO A 83 24.76 -4.82 20.21
C PRO A 83 26.29 -4.62 20.22
N GLU A 84 26.77 -3.41 19.99
CA GLU A 84 28.21 -3.07 19.92
C GLU A 84 28.77 -2.54 21.25
N ASP A 85 27.91 -2.00 22.11
CA ASP A 85 28.33 -1.39 23.36
C ASP A 85 28.36 -2.46 24.47
N GLU A 86 29.50 -2.60 25.15
CA GLU A 86 29.58 -3.35 26.41
C GLU A 86 28.81 -2.55 27.47
N ASP A 87 27.81 -3.18 28.10
CA ASP A 87 26.80 -2.64 29.03
C ASP A 87 25.47 -2.25 28.37
N ASP A 88 24.35 -2.54 29.06
CA ASP A 88 22.91 -2.35 28.74
C ASP A 88 22.52 -0.95 28.19
N THR A 89 23.13 -0.57 27.08
CA THR A 89 23.06 0.75 26.50
C THR A 89 22.09 0.73 25.35
N PHE A 90 21.26 1.76 25.27
CA PHE A 90 20.24 1.88 24.26
C PHE A 90 20.59 2.98 23.25
N VAL A 91 20.48 2.67 21.96
CA VAL A 91 20.72 3.62 20.86
C VAL A 91 19.41 4.07 20.26
N SER A 92 19.32 5.36 19.91
CA SER A 92 18.14 5.88 19.22
C SER A 92 18.04 5.30 17.80
N VAL A 93 16.87 4.77 17.43
CA VAL A 93 16.62 4.19 16.09
C VAL A 93 16.95 5.20 14.98
N ALA A 94 16.60 6.49 15.18
CA ALA A 94 16.89 7.55 14.20
C ALA A 94 18.39 7.84 14.00
N ASN A 95 19.23 7.42 14.95
CA ASN A 95 20.69 7.61 14.93
C ASN A 95 21.46 6.37 14.45
N VAL A 96 20.78 5.22 14.26
CA VAL A 96 21.37 4.02 13.64
C VAL A 96 21.32 4.18 12.13
N ARG A 97 22.41 4.68 11.53
CA ARG A 97 22.44 5.09 10.12
C ARG A 97 23.33 4.27 9.19
N SER A 98 24.27 3.48 9.72
CA SER A 98 25.14 2.65 8.89
C SER A 98 24.52 1.27 8.69
N PHE A 99 24.72 0.70 7.49
CA PHE A 99 24.25 -0.64 7.16
C PHE A 99 24.69 -1.68 8.21
N ALA A 100 25.96 -1.66 8.60
CA ALA A 100 26.50 -2.57 9.61
C ALA A 100 25.75 -2.48 10.95
N ARG A 101 25.48 -1.25 11.45
CA ARG A 101 24.77 -1.07 12.72
C ARG A 101 23.30 -1.43 12.62
N VAL A 102 22.65 -1.11 11.49
CA VAL A 102 21.26 -1.55 11.23
C VAL A 102 21.18 -3.07 11.20
N SER A 103 22.09 -3.72 10.48
CA SER A 103 22.15 -5.18 10.38
C SER A 103 22.37 -5.82 11.75
N ALA A 104 23.32 -5.31 12.54
CA ALA A 104 23.59 -5.81 13.89
C ALA A 104 22.37 -5.65 14.84
N VAL A 105 21.69 -4.50 14.82
CA VAL A 105 20.45 -4.29 15.58
C VAL A 105 19.36 -5.27 15.14
N MET A 106 19.14 -5.39 13.83
CA MET A 106 18.13 -6.31 13.29
C MET A 106 18.44 -7.77 13.64
N ALA A 107 19.69 -8.20 13.52
CA ALA A 107 20.14 -9.54 13.89
C ALA A 107 19.90 -9.81 15.38
N SER A 108 20.18 -8.85 16.25
CA SER A 108 19.91 -8.94 17.69
C SER A 108 18.41 -9.09 17.98
N GLU A 109 17.58 -8.19 17.44
CA GLU A 109 16.12 -8.21 17.62
C GLU A 109 15.48 -9.50 17.11
N VAL A 110 15.87 -9.96 15.92
CA VAL A 110 15.37 -11.21 15.35
C VAL A 110 15.86 -12.43 16.13
N THR A 111 17.08 -12.38 16.69
CA THR A 111 17.58 -13.43 17.59
C THR A 111 16.75 -13.51 18.87
N MET A 112 16.43 -12.36 19.47
CA MET A 112 15.54 -12.29 20.64
C MET A 112 14.14 -12.82 20.32
N LEU A 113 13.55 -12.37 19.20
CA LEU A 113 12.24 -12.85 18.73
C LEU A 113 12.24 -14.37 18.53
N HIS A 114 13.26 -14.91 17.86
CA HIS A 114 13.41 -16.35 17.69
C HIS A 114 13.45 -17.07 19.04
N GLY A 115 14.20 -16.55 20.03
CA GLY A 115 14.25 -17.12 21.38
C GLY A 115 12.88 -17.16 22.07
N VAL A 116 12.12 -16.06 22.00
CA VAL A 116 10.77 -15.98 22.58
C VAL A 116 9.80 -16.95 21.90
N VAL A 117 9.80 -17.00 20.57
CA VAL A 117 8.93 -17.90 19.80
C VAL A 117 9.32 -19.36 20.01
N ALA A 118 10.61 -19.70 20.03
CA ALA A 118 11.10 -21.05 20.28
C ALA A 118 10.70 -21.53 21.69
N ARG A 119 10.78 -20.65 22.68
CA ARG A 119 10.28 -20.92 24.04
C ARG A 119 8.77 -21.15 24.04
N GLY A 120 8.00 -20.29 23.37
CA GLY A 120 6.55 -20.44 23.23
C GLY A 120 6.15 -21.77 22.58
N TYR A 121 6.81 -22.14 21.49
CA TYR A 121 6.65 -23.45 20.85
C TYR A 121 6.97 -24.60 21.81
N GLY A 122 8.07 -24.52 22.56
CA GLY A 122 8.45 -25.56 23.52
C GLY A 122 7.40 -25.77 24.62
N ILE A 123 6.82 -24.68 25.14
CA ILE A 123 5.71 -24.72 26.11
C ILE A 123 4.47 -25.35 25.47
N ALA A 124 4.10 -24.92 24.25
CA ALA A 124 2.94 -25.44 23.54
C ALA A 124 3.07 -26.94 23.25
N LEU A 125 4.25 -27.39 22.81
CA LEU A 125 4.55 -28.80 22.58
C LEU A 125 4.39 -29.62 23.88
N ALA A 126 4.92 -29.12 25.00
CA ALA A 126 4.78 -29.77 26.30
C ALA A 126 3.33 -29.80 26.82
N LYS A 127 2.46 -28.91 26.32
CA LYS A 127 1.05 -28.78 26.70
C LYS A 127 0.11 -29.07 25.52
N GLN A 128 0.54 -29.86 24.54
CA GLN A 128 -0.23 -30.12 23.31
C GLN A 128 -1.62 -30.68 23.59
N GLY A 129 -1.77 -31.55 24.60
CA GLY A 129 -3.08 -32.08 24.99
C GLY A 129 -4.08 -31.03 25.50
N ILE A 130 -3.61 -29.83 25.86
CA ILE A 130 -4.44 -28.70 26.32
C ILE A 130 -4.65 -27.69 25.19
N VAL A 131 -3.57 -27.29 24.50
CA VAL A 131 -3.63 -26.22 23.48
C VAL A 131 -4.02 -26.72 22.08
N GLY A 132 -3.96 -28.03 21.85
CA GLY A 132 -4.29 -28.66 20.58
C GLY A 132 -3.13 -28.69 19.58
N GLU A 133 -3.19 -29.64 18.64
CA GLU A 133 -2.16 -29.86 17.62
C GLU A 133 -2.03 -28.68 16.64
N ALA A 134 -3.14 -28.03 16.30
CA ALA A 134 -3.14 -26.88 15.37
C ALA A 134 -2.26 -25.74 15.88
N VAL A 135 -2.38 -25.37 17.16
CA VAL A 135 -1.56 -24.30 17.78
C VAL A 135 -0.09 -24.69 17.81
N VAL A 136 0.23 -25.94 18.12
CA VAL A 136 1.62 -26.43 18.12
C VAL A 136 2.22 -26.39 16.72
N SER A 137 1.46 -26.79 15.70
CA SER A 137 1.88 -26.77 14.29
C SER A 137 2.11 -25.34 13.77
N GLU A 138 1.22 -24.41 14.13
CA GLU A 138 1.37 -23.00 13.76
C GLU A 138 2.60 -22.37 14.43
N LEU A 139 2.78 -22.56 15.74
CA LEU A 139 3.97 -22.07 16.45
C LEU A 139 5.27 -22.67 15.93
N LYS A 140 5.25 -23.93 15.48
CA LYS A 140 6.40 -24.55 14.82
C LYS A 140 6.75 -23.81 13.52
N THR A 141 5.74 -23.55 12.69
CA THR A 141 5.91 -22.82 11.43
C THR A 141 6.48 -21.43 11.68
N ILE A 142 5.90 -20.67 12.62
CA ILE A 142 6.37 -19.32 12.98
C ILE A 142 7.83 -19.39 13.48
N ARG A 143 8.15 -20.32 14.38
CA ARG A 143 9.52 -20.52 14.87
C ARG A 143 10.50 -20.77 13.72
N ASP A 144 10.15 -21.67 12.81
CA ASP A 144 11.03 -22.06 11.71
C ASP A 144 11.21 -20.92 10.69
N SER A 145 10.17 -20.13 10.43
CA SER A 145 10.27 -18.92 9.61
C SER A 145 11.16 -17.84 10.24
N VAL A 146 10.99 -17.57 11.55
CA VAL A 146 11.85 -16.59 12.26
C VAL A 146 13.30 -17.09 12.33
N LYS A 147 13.52 -18.40 12.48
CA LYS A 147 14.85 -19.00 12.42
C LYS A 147 15.51 -18.78 11.06
N ALA A 148 14.80 -19.04 9.97
CA ALA A 148 15.33 -18.84 8.62
C ALA A 148 15.69 -17.36 8.36
N LEU A 149 14.86 -16.42 8.84
CA LEU A 149 15.14 -15.00 8.78
C LEU A 149 16.41 -14.63 9.58
N ARG A 150 16.54 -15.15 10.80
CA ARG A 150 17.72 -14.94 11.64
C ARG A 150 18.99 -15.44 10.96
N ASP A 151 18.95 -16.66 10.43
CA ASP A 151 20.12 -17.30 9.83
C ASP A 151 20.57 -16.50 8.58
N GLY A 152 19.63 -16.01 7.76
CA GLY A 152 19.95 -15.13 6.64
C GLY A 152 20.57 -13.78 7.04
N LEU A 153 20.19 -13.22 8.18
CA LEU A 153 20.78 -11.96 8.70
C LEU A 153 22.18 -12.14 9.30
N LEU A 154 22.60 -13.37 9.64
CA LEU A 154 23.91 -13.68 10.22
C LEU A 154 24.93 -14.16 9.17
N GLU A 155 24.48 -14.51 7.97
CA GLU A 155 25.31 -15.00 6.87
C GLU A 155 25.77 -13.89 5.89
N GLU A 156 25.25 -12.65 6.02
CA GLU A 156 25.67 -11.44 5.28
C GLU A 156 26.73 -10.61 6.01
#